data_AF-A0A0F9RGV7-F1
#
_entry.id   AF-A0A0F9RGV7-F1
#
_cell.length_a   1.000
_cell.length_b   1.000
_cell.length_c   1.000
_cell.angle_alpha   90.00
_cell.angle_beta   90.00
_cell.angle_gamma   90.00
#
_symmetry.space_group_name_H-M   'P 1'
#
loop_
_entity.id
_entity.type
_entity.pdbx_description
1 polymer ?
#
loop_
_entity_poly.entity_id
_entity_poly.type
_entity_poly.pdbx_seq_one_letter_code
_entity_poly.pdbx_strand_id
1 'polypeptide(L)'
;MILATRRRDKDGKGEPTRAPLESEEMDFIFIYITNPSKEEARKIAKYLLKKKLIACGNIFPINSLYWWEGKIADENEFVLIAKTIEANFEKVKREVEKIHSYTCPCVIRIPVSSNEKYFDWLRSEVK
;
A
#
# COMPACT_ATOMS: atom_id res chain seq x y z
N MET A 1 -23.55 -29.12 10.17
CA MET A 1 -25.00 -29.03 9.90
C MET A 1 -25.62 -28.19 11.02
N ILE A 2 -25.69 -26.87 10.85
CA ILE A 2 -26.32 -25.95 11.81
C ILE A 2 -27.37 -25.17 11.02
N LEU A 3 -28.62 -25.25 11.51
CA LEU A 3 -29.81 -24.72 10.86
C LEU A 3 -29.79 -23.19 10.82
N ALA A 4 -29.93 -22.61 9.62
CA ALA A 4 -30.29 -21.21 9.44
C ALA A 4 -31.82 -21.07 9.54
N THR A 5 -32.31 -20.47 10.62
CA THR A 5 -33.72 -20.07 10.73
C THR A 5 -33.98 -18.86 9.81
N ARG A 6 -34.69 -19.09 8.70
CA ARG A 6 -35.20 -18.05 7.80
C ARG A 6 -36.23 -17.16 8.53
N ARG A 7 -35.94 -15.87 8.71
CA ARG A 7 -36.99 -14.85 8.77
C ARG A 7 -37.41 -14.53 7.34
N ARG A 8 -38.71 -14.59 7.05
CA ARG A 8 -39.31 -14.19 5.77
C ARG A 8 -39.74 -12.73 5.90
N ASP A 9 -39.07 -11.85 5.16
CA ASP A 9 -39.55 -10.49 4.92
C ASP A 9 -40.49 -10.48 3.70
N LYS A 10 -41.58 -9.72 3.80
CA LYS A 10 -42.72 -9.77 2.87
C LYS A 10 -42.62 -8.89 1.63
N ASP A 11 -41.54 -8.14 1.44
CA ASP A 11 -41.34 -7.30 0.26
C ASP A 11 -40.00 -7.64 -0.39
N GLY A 12 -40.06 -8.32 -1.54
CA GLY A 12 -38.93 -8.93 -2.24
C GLY A 12 -37.94 -7.97 -2.88
N LYS A 13 -37.24 -7.17 -2.07
CA LYS A 13 -36.00 -6.47 -2.44
C LYS A 13 -35.01 -6.51 -1.27
N GLY A 14 -34.51 -7.70 -0.98
CA GLY A 14 -33.32 -7.85 -0.15
C GLY A 14 -32.09 -7.60 -1.02
N GLU A 15 -31.45 -6.44 -0.89
CA GLU A 15 -30.04 -6.33 -1.26
C GLU A 15 -29.26 -7.42 -0.52
N PRO A 16 -28.25 -8.06 -1.14
CA PRO A 16 -27.39 -8.95 -0.41
C PRO A 16 -26.71 -8.12 0.68
N THR A 17 -27.09 -8.35 1.94
CA THR A 17 -26.35 -7.85 3.09
C THR A 17 -24.94 -8.43 2.95
N ARG A 18 -24.00 -7.62 2.45
CA ARG A 18 -22.58 -7.98 2.48
C ARG A 18 -22.30 -8.34 3.93
N ALA A 19 -21.91 -9.59 4.16
CA ALA A 19 -21.30 -9.95 5.43
C ALA A 19 -20.25 -8.87 5.75
N PRO A 20 -20.14 -8.41 7.02
CA PRO A 20 -18.99 -7.62 7.39
C PRO A 20 -17.76 -8.41 6.93
N LEU A 21 -16.93 -7.80 6.06
CA LEU A 21 -15.56 -8.28 5.93
C LEU A 21 -15.02 -8.12 7.33
N GLU A 22 -14.95 -9.23 8.07
CA GLU A 22 -14.36 -9.27 9.40
C GLU A 22 -12.98 -8.66 9.25
N SER A 23 -12.87 -7.41 9.71
CA SER A 23 -11.67 -6.62 9.69
C SER A 23 -10.77 -7.19 10.78
N GLU A 24 -10.20 -8.37 10.53
CA GLU A 24 -8.84 -8.59 11.00
C GLU A 24 -8.05 -7.44 10.39
N GLU A 25 -7.62 -6.50 11.24
CA GLU A 25 -6.72 -5.43 10.85
C GLU A 25 -5.60 -6.08 10.05
N MET A 26 -5.60 -5.84 8.73
CA MET A 26 -4.55 -6.32 7.86
C MET A 26 -3.32 -5.48 8.18
N ASP A 27 -2.60 -5.93 9.21
CA ASP A 27 -1.41 -5.26 9.74
C ASP A 27 -0.31 -5.24 8.68
N PHE A 28 -0.35 -6.10 7.66
CA PHE A 28 0.59 -6.05 6.55
C PHE A 28 0.10 -5.21 5.36
N ILE A 29 0.91 -4.22 4.96
CA ILE A 29 0.66 -3.38 3.79
C ILE A 29 1.84 -3.34 2.80
N PHE A 30 1.48 -3.18 1.53
CA PHE A 30 2.39 -2.62 0.53
C PHE A 30 2.17 -1.12 0.44
N ILE A 31 3.27 -0.37 0.32
CA ILE A 31 3.25 1.05 -0.01
C ILE A 31 3.80 1.20 -1.42
N TYR A 32 2.95 1.65 -2.34
CA TYR A 32 3.26 1.95 -3.73
C TYR A 32 3.70 3.41 -3.83
N ILE A 33 4.92 3.63 -4.32
CA ILE A 33 5.52 4.96 -4.48
C ILE A 33 6.07 5.09 -5.89
N THR A 34 5.66 6.08 -6.67
CA THR A 34 6.29 6.39 -7.96
C THR A 34 7.43 7.38 -7.77
N ASN A 35 8.46 7.28 -8.60
CA ASN A 35 9.69 8.07 -8.51
C ASN A 35 10.18 8.38 -9.94
N PRO A 36 10.77 9.56 -10.20
CA PRO A 36 11.25 9.94 -11.54
C PRO A 36 12.45 9.12 -12.02
N SER A 37 13.14 8.40 -11.12
CA SER A 37 14.32 7.62 -11.46
C SER A 37 14.52 6.42 -10.54
N LYS A 38 15.28 5.44 -11.03
CA LYS A 38 15.72 4.28 -10.24
C LYS A 38 16.58 4.71 -9.06
N GLU A 39 17.42 5.72 -9.26
CA GLU A 39 18.33 6.28 -8.28
C GLU A 39 17.56 6.89 -7.10
N GLU A 40 16.51 7.67 -7.39
CA GLU A 40 15.64 8.24 -6.36
C GLU A 40 14.84 7.16 -5.62
N ALA A 41 14.23 6.21 -6.33
CA ALA A 41 13.56 5.07 -5.71
C ALA A 41 14.50 4.30 -4.76
N ARG A 42 15.77 4.09 -5.16
CA ARG A 42 16.79 3.45 -4.31
C ARG A 42 17.19 4.32 -3.12
N LYS A 43 17.32 5.63 -3.28
CA LYS A 43 17.61 6.59 -2.20
C LYS A 43 16.51 6.53 -1.14
N ILE A 44 15.24 6.62 -1.56
CA ILE A 44 14.08 6.58 -0.67
C ILE A 44 13.98 5.22 0.03
N ALA A 45 14.09 4.11 -0.69
CA ALA A 45 14.07 2.78 -0.10
C ALA A 45 15.15 2.60 0.98
N LYS A 46 16.40 2.99 0.69
CA LYS A 46 17.50 2.92 1.65
C LYS A 46 17.28 3.82 2.87
N TYR A 47 16.71 5.01 2.67
CA TYR A 47 16.40 5.93 3.75
C TYR A 47 15.36 5.35 4.72
N LEU A 48 14.26 4.80 4.17
CA LEU A 48 13.19 4.18 4.97
C LEU A 48 13.68 2.92 5.69
N LEU A 49 14.51 2.10 5.03
CA LEU A 49 15.15 0.92 5.64
C LEU A 49 16.04 1.30 6.83
N LYS A 50 16.88 2.34 6.68
CA LYS A 50 17.74 2.83 7.77
C LYS A 50 16.95 3.30 8.99
N LYS A 51 15.74 3.83 8.77
CA LYS A 51 14.82 4.23 9.84
C LYS A 51 13.98 3.09 10.41
N LYS A 52 14.10 1.87 9.87
CA LYS A 52 13.26 0.72 10.20
C LYS A 52 11.76 1.00 10.02
N LEU A 53 11.42 1.83 9.03
CA LEU A 53 10.01 2.12 8.68
C LEU A 53 9.45 1.14 7.67
N ILE A 54 10.31 0.42 6.95
CA ILE A 54 9.97 -0.64 6.00
C ILE A 54 10.94 -1.80 6.18
N ALA A 55 10.52 -3.03 5.93
CA ALA A 55 11.40 -4.21 6.00
C ALA A 55 12.09 -4.50 4.66
N CYS A 56 11.42 -4.22 3.53
CA CYS A 56 12.02 -4.37 2.20
C CYS A 56 11.37 -3.44 1.17
N GLY A 57 12.01 -3.32 0.00
CA GLY A 57 11.53 -2.59 -1.16
C GLY A 57 11.82 -3.32 -2.46
N ASN A 58 10.88 -3.34 -3.41
CA ASN A 58 11.10 -3.77 -4.79
C ASN A 58 11.00 -2.59 -5.73
N ILE A 59 11.89 -2.51 -6.72
CA ILE A 59 11.98 -1.39 -7.64
C ILE A 59 11.92 -1.90 -9.07
N PHE A 60 11.02 -1.34 -9.89
CA PHE A 60 10.87 -1.70 -11.31
C PHE A 60 10.41 -0.49 -12.14
N PRO A 61 10.78 -0.43 -13.43
CA PRO A 61 10.37 0.64 -14.32
C PRO A 61 8.90 0.53 -14.70
N ILE A 62 8.25 1.67 -14.94
CA ILE A 62 6.88 1.80 -15.44
C ILE A 62 6.79 2.94 -16.45
N ASN A 63 5.68 3.00 -17.18
CA ASN A 63 5.25 4.20 -17.86
C ASN A 63 4.03 4.80 -17.15
N SER A 64 4.09 6.08 -16.81
CA SER A 64 3.05 6.82 -16.10
C SER A 64 2.36 7.79 -17.06
N LEU A 65 1.06 7.57 -17.29
CA LEU A 65 0.22 8.48 -18.06
C LEU A 65 -0.75 9.20 -17.13
N TYR A 66 -0.78 10.53 -17.18
CA TYR A 66 -1.61 11.34 -16.29
C TYR A 66 -1.92 12.71 -16.88
N TRP A 67 -2.94 13.40 -16.35
CA TRP A 67 -3.27 14.76 -16.76
C TRP A 67 -2.36 15.78 -16.07
N TRP A 68 -1.69 16.62 -16.85
CA TRP A 68 -0.91 17.75 -16.36
C TRP A 68 -1.15 18.98 -17.25
N GLU A 69 -1.53 20.10 -16.64
CA GLU A 69 -1.77 21.38 -17.33
C GLU A 69 -2.62 21.27 -18.62
N GLY A 70 -3.67 20.45 -18.56
CA GLY A 70 -4.61 20.26 -19.68
C GLY A 70 -4.09 19.37 -20.81
N LYS A 71 -2.97 18.67 -20.62
CA LYS A 71 -2.44 17.66 -21.55
C LYS A 71 -2.21 16.33 -20.85
N ILE A 72 -2.18 15.25 -21.61
CA ILE A 72 -1.74 13.94 -21.09
C ILE A 72 -0.22 13.92 -21.13
N ALA A 73 0.40 13.80 -19.96
CA ALA A 73 1.80 13.49 -19.79
C ALA A 73 2.03 11.98 -19.97
N ASP A 74 3.21 11.61 -20.43
CA ASP A 74 3.66 10.24 -20.67
C ASP A 74 5.13 10.18 -20.22
N GLU A 75 5.37 9.63 -19.04
CA GLU A 75 6.66 9.71 -18.36
C GLU A 75 7.16 8.34 -17.90
N ASN A 76 8.44 8.07 -18.18
CA ASN A 76 9.12 6.90 -17.64
C ASN A 76 9.41 7.12 -16.16
N GLU A 77 8.88 6.24 -15.30
CA GLU A 77 9.05 6.31 -13.86
C GLU A 77 9.50 4.96 -13.29
N PHE A 78 9.78 4.95 -11.99
CA PHE A 78 10.07 3.74 -11.23
C PHE A 78 9.13 3.62 -10.04
N VAL A 79 8.51 2.45 -9.91
CA VAL A 79 7.76 2.11 -8.71
C VAL A 79 8.69 1.56 -7.66
N LEU A 80 8.54 2.02 -6.42
CA LEU A 80 8.99 1.36 -5.21
C LEU A 80 7.77 0.73 -4.51
N ILE A 81 7.73 -0.60 -4.43
CA ILE A 81 6.83 -1.32 -3.53
C ILE A 81 7.57 -1.56 -2.21
N ALA A 82 7.32 -0.70 -1.24
CA ALA A 82 7.80 -0.85 0.13
C ALA A 82 6.85 -1.76 0.94
N LYS A 83 7.39 -2.59 1.82
CA LYS A 83 6.62 -3.56 2.62
C LYS A 83 6.81 -3.25 4.10
N THR A 84 5.70 -3.02 4.80
CA THR A 84 5.71 -2.61 6.21
C THR A 84 4.38 -2.93 6.87
N ILE A 85 4.25 -2.55 8.13
CA ILE A 85 3.01 -2.66 8.89
C ILE A 85 2.12 -1.43 8.75
N GLU A 86 0.81 -1.60 8.92
CA GLU A 86 -0.20 -0.54 8.82
C GLU A 86 0.11 0.64 9.75
N ALA A 87 0.56 0.36 10.98
CA ALA A 87 0.97 1.36 11.96
C ALA A 87 2.10 2.30 11.49
N ASN A 88 2.87 1.91 10.46
CA ASN A 88 3.97 2.68 9.91
C ASN A 88 3.61 3.52 8.68
N PHE A 89 2.39 3.39 8.14
CA PHE A 89 2.00 4.11 6.92
C PHE A 89 2.19 5.64 7.03
N GLU A 90 1.65 6.25 8.09
CA GLU A 90 1.72 7.71 8.28
C GLU A 90 3.17 8.21 8.47
N LYS A 91 4.02 7.41 9.13
CA LYS A 91 5.45 7.73 9.26
C LYS A 91 6.15 7.64 7.91
N VAL A 92 5.89 6.59 7.11
CA VAL A 92 6.48 6.43 5.78
C VAL A 92 6.06 7.56 4.86
N LYS A 93 4.76 7.87 4.76
CA LYS A 93 4.22 8.96 3.94
C LYS A 93 4.93 10.27 4.20
N ARG A 94 4.96 10.70 5.48
CA ARG A 94 5.63 11.94 5.91
C ARG A 94 7.12 11.95 5.57
N GLU A 95 7.80 10.81 5.73
CA GLU A 95 9.23 10.72 5.45
C GLU A 95 9.54 10.72 3.95
N VAL A 96 8.67 10.15 3.11
CA VAL A 96 8.76 10.23 1.66
C VAL A 96 8.55 11.66 1.19
N GLU A 97 7.46 12.31 1.61
CA GLU A 97 7.15 13.72 1.26
C GLU A 97 8.30 14.69 1.57
N LYS A 98 9.07 14.43 2.63
CA LYS A 98 10.23 15.26 3.01
C LYS A 98 11.42 15.16 2.06
N ILE A 99 11.63 14.02 1.41
CA ILE A 99 12.88 13.73 0.68
C ILE A 99 12.69 13.48 -0.81
N HIS A 100 11.44 13.35 -1.25
CA HIS A 100 11.05 13.14 -2.63
C HIS A 100 11.18 14.44 -3.43
N SER A 101 11.63 14.33 -4.68
CA SER A 101 11.83 15.47 -5.59
C SER A 101 10.53 16.13 -6.03
N TYR A 102 9.50 15.35 -6.32
CA TYR A 102 8.16 15.86 -6.63
C TYR A 102 7.51 16.57 -5.44
N THR A 103 6.77 17.65 -5.74
CA THR A 103 5.98 18.40 -4.76
C THR A 103 4.75 17.65 -4.28
N CYS A 104 4.22 16.74 -5.10
CA CYS A 104 3.08 15.87 -4.78
C CYS A 104 3.42 14.41 -5.16
N PRO A 105 4.21 13.69 -4.34
CA PRO A 105 4.56 12.31 -4.64
C PRO A 105 3.35 11.37 -4.48
N CYS A 106 3.23 10.37 -5.35
CA CYS A 106 2.25 9.30 -5.19
C CYS A 106 2.71 8.37 -4.06
N VAL A 107 1.94 8.26 -2.97
CA VAL A 107 2.18 7.33 -1.86
C VAL A 107 0.88 6.67 -1.46
N ILE A 108 0.68 5.42 -1.87
CA ILE A 108 -0.59 4.67 -1.69
C ILE A 108 -0.31 3.41 -0.89
N ARG A 109 -1.21 3.05 0.04
CA ARG A 109 -1.18 1.74 0.73
C ARG A 109 -2.15 0.74 0.11
N ILE A 110 -1.73 -0.53 0.09
CA ILE A 110 -2.51 -1.66 -0.39
C ILE A 110 -2.46 -2.75 0.71
N PRO A 111 -3.59 -3.11 1.33
CA PRO A 111 -3.65 -4.21 2.29
C PRO A 111 -3.30 -5.54 1.62
N VAL A 112 -2.48 -6.35 2.28
CA VAL A 112 -2.02 -7.65 1.75
C VAL A 112 -1.93 -8.69 2.86
N SER A 113 -1.87 -9.95 2.48
CA SER A 113 -1.53 -11.06 3.37
C SER A 113 -0.23 -11.74 2.91
N SER A 114 0.38 -12.55 3.77
CA SER A 114 1.56 -13.34 3.43
C SER A 114 1.62 -14.63 4.23
N ASN A 115 2.62 -15.48 3.97
CA ASN A 115 2.90 -16.59 4.86
C ASN A 115 3.42 -16.08 6.23
N GLU A 116 3.12 -16.82 7.30
CA GLU A 116 3.41 -16.42 8.68
C GLU A 116 4.90 -16.09 8.90
N LYS A 117 5.80 -16.98 8.44
CA LYS A 117 7.25 -16.81 8.62
C LYS A 117 7.78 -15.52 8.01
N TYR A 118 7.27 -15.12 6.84
CA TYR A 118 7.68 -13.87 6.20
C TYR A 118 7.14 -12.65 6.96
N PHE A 119 5.89 -12.72 7.42
CA PHE A 119 5.30 -11.64 8.19
C PHE A 119 5.99 -11.44 9.55
N ASP A 120 6.36 -12.53 10.22
CA ASP A 120 7.11 -12.50 11.48
C ASP A 120 8.48 -11.84 11.30
N TRP A 121 9.21 -12.21 10.25
CA TRP A 121 10.46 -11.54 9.89
C TRP A 121 10.23 -10.04 9.64
N LEU A 122 9.23 -9.69 8.82
CA LEU A 122 8.92 -8.30 8.50
C LEU A 122 8.63 -7.48 9.76
N ARG A 123 7.80 -8.00 10.68
CA ARG A 123 7.49 -7.35 11.96
C ARG A 123 8.73 -7.16 12.83
N SER A 124 9.67 -8.11 12.81
CA SER A 124 10.93 -8.00 13.57
C SER A 124 11.89 -6.92 13.03
N GLU A 125 11.75 -6.54 11.76
CA GLU A 125 12.65 -5.57 11.12
C GLU A 125 12.20 -4.11 11.27
N VAL A 126 10.91 -3.88 11.51
CA VAL A 126 10.30 -2.55 11.57
C VAL A 126 10.06 -2.05 13.02
N LYS A 127 9.96 -0.74 13.20
CA LYS A 127 9.74 -0.05 14.49
C LYS A 127 8.62 0.98 14.45
#